data_AF-D4LRG2-F1
#
_entry.id   AF-D4LRG2-F1
#
_cell.length_a   1.000
_cell.length_b   1.000
_cell.length_c   1.000
_cell.angle_alpha   90.00
_cell.angle_beta   90.00
_cell.angle_gamma   90.00
#
_symmetry.space_group_name_H-M   'P 1'
#
loop_
_entity.id
_entity.type
_entity.pdbx_description
1 polymer ?
#
loop_
_entity_poly.entity_id
_entity_poly.type
_entity_poly.pdbx_seq_one_letter_code
_entity_poly.pdbx_strand_id
1 'polypeptide(L)' 'MTSGVIRLPFWDMTARNSQVFYVCLNQEASSAPEHLKGRSLYLQGDLADILKEFRIQLEKEK' A
#
# COMPACT_ATOMS: atom_id res chain seq x y z
N MET A 1 -7.58 -7.79 -12.63
CA MET A 1 -6.65 -6.66 -12.91
C MET A 1 -5.42 -7.18 -13.62
N THR A 2 -4.90 -6.48 -14.64
CA THR A 2 -3.62 -6.80 -15.27
C THR A 2 -2.49 -6.29 -14.35
N SER A 3 -2.00 -7.15 -13.47
CA SER A 3 -0.96 -6.84 -12.47
C SER A 3 0.29 -6.18 -13.05
N GLY A 4 0.58 -6.37 -14.34
CA GLY A 4 1.76 -5.86 -15.02
C GLY A 4 1.84 -4.34 -15.20
N VAL A 5 0.73 -3.60 -15.14
CA VAL A 5 0.77 -2.15 -15.45
C VAL A 5 1.15 -1.30 -14.24
N ILE A 6 0.64 -1.64 -13.04
CA ILE A 6 0.83 -0.81 -11.83
C ILE A 6 1.61 -1.58 -10.76
N ARG A 7 1.22 -2.81 -10.45
CA ARG A 7 1.74 -3.54 -9.29
C ARG A 7 3.22 -3.90 -9.46
N LEU A 8 3.60 -4.53 -10.57
CA LEU A 8 4.99 -4.95 -10.79
C LEU A 8 5.97 -3.77 -10.86
N PRO A 9 5.69 -2.68 -11.62
CA PRO A 9 6.59 -1.54 -11.62
C PRO A 9 6.77 -0.89 -10.24
N PHE A 10 5.69 -0.77 -9.45
CA PHE A 10 5.78 -0.18 -8.11
C PHE A 10 6.58 -1.06 -7.15
N TRP A 11 6.45 -2.39 -7.26
CA TRP A 11 7.29 -3.32 -6.51
C TRP A 11 8.77 -3.18 -6.90
N ASP A 12 9.09 -3.15 -8.19
CA ASP A 12 10.46 -2.96 -8.66
C ASP A 12 11.06 -1.64 -8.18
N MET A 13 10.29 -0.55 -8.25
CA MET A 13 10.70 0.76 -7.74
C MET A 13 10.97 0.73 -6.23
N THR A 14 10.11 0.06 -5.46
CA THR A 14 10.27 -0.08 -4.01
C THR A 14 11.47 -0.95 -3.66
N ALA A 15 11.69 -2.03 -4.40
CA ALA A 15 12.84 -2.92 -4.20
C ALA A 15 14.16 -2.17 -4.43
N ARG A 16 14.23 -1.32 -5.47
CA ARG A 16 15.44 -0.56 -5.85
C ARG A 16 15.73 0.62 -4.93
N ASN A 17 14.72 1.25 -4.35
CA ASN A 17 14.91 2.39 -3.44
C ASN A 17 14.59 1.98 -2.00
N SER A 18 15.62 1.88 -1.15
CA SER A 18 15.47 1.50 0.26
C SER A 18 14.78 2.56 1.12
N GLN A 19 14.65 3.80 0.64
CA GLN A 19 14.04 4.92 1.36
C GLN A 19 12.51 4.99 1.22
N VAL A 20 11.91 4.13 0.39
CA VAL A 20 10.45 4.12 0.19
C VAL A 20 9.80 2.91 0.84
N PHE A 21 8.51 3.07 1.14
CA PHE A 21 7.65 2.06 1.72
C PHE A 21 6.41 1.89 0.85
N TYR A 22 6.07 0.65 0.49
CA TYR A 22 4.94 0.38 -0.39
C TYR A 22 3.67 0.12 0.42
N VAL A 23 2.57 0.81 0.08
CA VAL A 23 1.25 0.52 0.67
C VAL A 23 0.28 0.17 -0.44
N CYS A 24 -0.39 -0.97 -0.32
CA CYS A 24 -1.50 -1.35 -1.18
C CYS A 24 -2.79 -1.34 -0.36
N LEU A 25 -3.79 -0.62 -0.85
CA LEU A 25 -5.16 -0.66 -0.36
C LEU A 25 -6.03 -1.24 -1.46
N ASN A 26 -6.73 -2.33 -1.15
CA ASN A 26 -7.65 -2.97 -2.08
C ASN A 26 -8.82 -3.64 -1.34
N GLN A 27 -9.97 -3.82 -2.00
CA GLN A 27 -11.10 -4.50 -1.39
C GLN A 27 -10.82 -6.00 -1.14
N GLU A 28 -10.06 -6.61 -2.06
CA GLU A 28 -9.62 -8.00 -1.92
C GLU A 28 -8.31 -8.08 -1.13
N ALA A 29 -8.21 -9.10 -0.27
CA ALA A 29 -6.99 -9.43 0.43
C ALA A 29 -5.84 -9.68 -0.56
N SER A 30 -4.64 -9.22 -0.21
CA SER A 30 -3.43 -9.51 -0.98
C SER A 30 -2.24 -9.65 -0.04
N SER A 31 -1.29 -10.51 -0.42
CA SER A 31 -0.12 -10.80 0.39
C SER A 31 1.00 -9.78 0.16
N ALA A 32 1.72 -9.49 1.25
CA ALA A 32 2.95 -8.72 1.19
C ALA A 32 4.03 -9.49 0.39
N PRO A 33 4.67 -8.87 -0.61
CA PRO A 33 5.72 -9.51 -1.37
C PRO A 33 7.01 -9.61 -0.53
N GLU A 34 7.56 -10.82 -0.44
CA GLU A 34 8.76 -11.12 0.35
C GLU A 34 9.98 -10.29 -0.08
N HIS A 35 10.12 -10.03 -1.38
CA HIS A 35 11.26 -9.29 -1.93
C HIS A 35 11.30 -7.80 -1.51
N LEU A 36 10.22 -7.27 -0.92
CA LEU A 36 10.23 -5.93 -0.32
C LEU A 36 10.78 -5.92 1.12
N LYS A 37 11.17 -7.09 1.67
CA LYS A 37 11.88 -7.23 2.96
C LYS A 37 11.17 -6.53 4.12
N GLY A 38 9.85 -6.69 4.20
CA GLY A 38 9.02 -6.06 5.23
C GLY A 38 8.71 -4.57 5.01
N ARG A 39 9.17 -3.96 3.90
CA ARG A 39 8.87 -2.55 3.56
C ARG A 39 7.56 -2.41 2.77
N SER A 40 6.55 -3.18 3.16
CA SER A 40 5.25 -3.13 2.52
C SER A 40 4.12 -3.38 3.51
N LEU A 41 3.01 -2.66 3.32
CA LEU A 41 1.76 -2.87 4.05
C LEU A 41 0.61 -3.13 3.06
N TYR A 42 -0.23 -4.08 3.39
CA TYR A 42 -1.43 -4.42 2.63
C TYR A 42 -2.65 -4.19 3.51
N LEU A 43 -3.51 -3.29 3.07
CA LEU A 43 -4.75 -2.92 3.72
C LEU A 43 -5.89 -3.50 2.90
N GLN A 44 -6.70 -4.33 3.53
CA GLN A 44 -7.95 -4.80 2.95
C GLN A 44 -9.08 -3.90 3.45
N GLY A 45 -9.85 -3.34 2.53
CA GLY A 45 -11.03 -2.55 2.89
C GLY A 45 -11.56 -1.70 1.75
N ASP A 46 -12.67 -1.02 2.03
CA ASP A 46 -13.19 -0.02 1.12
C ASP A 46 -12.29 1.23 1.12
N LEU A 47 -12.02 1.76 -0.08
CA LEU A 47 -11.12 2.90 -0.25
C LEU A 47 -11.67 4.16 0.43
N ALA A 48 -12.97 4.42 0.29
CA ALA A 48 -13.58 5.64 0.81
C ALA A 48 -13.59 5.62 2.35
N ASP A 49 -13.91 4.47 2.95
CA ASP A 49 -13.96 4.31 4.40
C ASP A 49 -12.57 4.49 5.02
N ILE A 50 -11.53 3.83 4.50
CA ILE A 50 -10.17 3.94 5.05
C ILE A 50 -9.62 5.36 4.90
N LEU A 51 -9.84 6.03 3.75
CA LEU A 51 -9.39 7.41 3.58
C LEU A 51 -10.11 8.39 4.51
N LYS A 52 -11.41 8.14 4.79
CA LYS A 52 -12.17 8.93 5.76
C LYS A 52 -11.60 8.76 7.17
N GLU A 53 -11.28 7.55 7.59
CA GLU A 53 -10.66 7.29 8.89
C GLU A 53 -9.29 7.95 9.02
N PHE A 54 -8.45 7.86 7.99
CA PHE A 54 -7.15 8.54 7.96
C PHE A 54 -7.29 10.05 8.10
N ARG A 55 -8.26 10.66 7.40
CA ARG A 55 -8.51 12.09 7.52
C ARG A 55 -8.88 12.48 8.95
N ILE A 56 -9.78 11.74 9.60
CA ILE A 56 -10.19 11.99 10.97
C ILE A 56 -9.00 11.89 11.93
N GLN A 57 -8.14 10.88 11.74
CA GLN A 57 -6.95 10.70 12.58
C GLN A 57 -5.92 11.81 12.39
N LEU A 58 -5.66 12.23 11.15
CA LEU A 58 -4.77 13.37 10.86
C LEU A 58 -5.29 14.69 11.46
N GLU A 59 -6.60 14.85 11.61
CA GLU A 59 -7.21 16.03 12.24
C GLU A 59 -7.12 16.00 13.77
N LYS A 60 -7.03 14.81 14.40
CA LYS A 60 -6.85 14.65 15.85
C LYS A 60 -5.40 14.79 16.32
N GLU A 61 -4.45 14.51 15.43
CA GLU A 61 -3.01 14.62 15.71
C GLU A 61 -2.47 16.06 15.51
N LYS A 62 -3.32 16.98 15.04
CA LYS A 62 -3.03 18.42 14.96
C LYS A 62 -3.46 19.16 16.22
#